data_AF-A0A2Z5UQW7-F1
#
_entry.id   AF-A0A2Z5UQW7-F1
#
_cell.length_a   1.000
_cell.length_b   1.000
_cell.length_c   1.000
_cell.angle_alpha   90.00
_cell.angle_beta   90.00
_cell.angle_gamma   90.00
#
_symmetry.space_group_name_H-M   'P 1'
#
loop_
_entity.id
_entity.type
_entity.pdbx_description
1 polymer ?
#
loop_
_entity_poly.entity_id
_entity_poly.type
_entity_poly.pdbx_seq_one_letter_code
_entity_poly.pdbx_strand_id
1 'polypeptide(L)'
;MSGADQPEPLLRFAGRRPDEGIRAATPFPLAVALRDYAIARGLAIDKLERSRVRVSGSIYLAMTDCSGRCWNMRVSNHRRPRRTGHPTPHIDLISLDGVAGIAVGRRLIDDIIAGNVPWFDPDATVRPLPRTRRNSRIRRR
;
A
#
# COMPACT_ATOMS: atom_id res chain seq x y z
N MET A 1 21.53 20.06 5.58
CA MET A 1 20.63 19.11 6.25
C MET A 1 20.17 18.11 5.21
N SER A 2 20.75 16.90 5.24
CA SER A 2 20.47 15.80 4.32
C SER A 2 18.97 15.47 4.35
N GLY A 3 18.36 15.36 3.18
CA GLY A 3 16.99 14.85 3.06
C GLY A 3 17.00 13.41 3.58
N ALA A 4 16.33 13.16 4.70
CA ALA A 4 16.11 11.80 5.17
C ALA A 4 15.41 11.04 4.03
N ASP A 5 16.11 10.08 3.43
CA ASP A 5 15.53 9.14 2.48
C ASP A 5 14.36 8.47 3.19
N GLN A 6 13.15 8.74 2.71
CA GLN A 6 11.99 8.06 3.26
C GLN A 6 12.08 6.58 2.90
N PRO A 7 11.64 5.68 3.81
CA PRO A 7 11.62 4.27 3.50
C PRO A 7 10.78 4.04 2.24
N GLU A 8 11.36 3.33 1.26
CA GLU A 8 10.65 2.95 0.05
C GLU A 8 9.86 1.66 0.29
N PRO A 9 8.62 1.56 -0.24
CA PRO A 9 7.86 0.33 -0.15
C PRO A 9 8.58 -0.79 -0.88
N LEU A 10 8.48 -2.01 -0.37
CA LEU A 10 8.88 -3.20 -1.12
C LEU A 10 7.95 -3.37 -2.31
N LEU A 11 8.40 -2.95 -3.48
CA LEU A 11 7.63 -2.94 -4.73
C LEU A 11 7.79 -4.28 -5.46
N ARG A 12 6.65 -4.90 -5.84
CA ARG A 12 6.62 -6.12 -6.65
C ARG A 12 5.55 -6.05 -7.73
N PHE A 13 5.86 -6.60 -8.89
CA PHE A 13 4.97 -6.65 -10.06
C PHE A 13 4.51 -8.08 -10.31
N ALA A 14 3.26 -8.23 -10.73
CA ALA A 14 2.67 -9.46 -11.22
C ALA A 14 1.67 -9.18 -12.33
N GLY A 15 1.51 -10.15 -13.24
CA GLY A 15 0.58 -10.06 -14.36
C GLY A 15 1.10 -9.26 -15.55
N ARG A 16 0.45 -9.44 -16.71
CA ARG A 16 0.64 -8.58 -17.88
C ARG A 16 -0.35 -7.42 -17.81
N ARG A 17 -0.05 -6.31 -18.50
CA ARG A 17 -1.08 -5.29 -18.71
C ARG A 17 -2.22 -5.91 -19.52
N PRO A 18 -3.49 -5.56 -19.24
CA PRO A 18 -4.58 -5.90 -20.14
C PRO A 18 -4.30 -5.30 -21.52
N ASP A 19 -4.80 -5.95 -22.56
CA ASP A 19 -4.78 -5.38 -23.92
C ASP A 19 -5.45 -3.99 -23.92
N GLU A 20 -4.95 -3.11 -24.78
CA GLU A 20 -5.40 -1.72 -24.85
C GLU A 20 -6.93 -1.65 -25.00
N GLY A 21 -7.60 -1.03 -24.03
CA GLY A 21 -9.06 -0.86 -24.00
C GLY A 21 -9.80 -1.69 -22.96
N ILE A 22 -9.19 -2.73 -22.37
CA ILE A 22 -9.82 -3.50 -21.29
C ILE A 22 -9.43 -2.91 -19.94
N ARG A 23 -10.43 -2.52 -19.14
CA ARG A 23 -10.20 -2.09 -17.76
C ARG A 23 -9.72 -3.29 -16.95
N ALA A 24 -8.50 -3.22 -16.41
CA ALA A 24 -7.96 -4.24 -15.52
C ALA A 24 -8.96 -4.62 -14.43
N ALA A 25 -9.09 -5.91 -14.14
CA ALA A 25 -10.00 -6.39 -13.11
C ALA A 25 -9.66 -5.76 -11.76
N THR A 26 -10.66 -5.67 -10.88
CA THR A 26 -10.40 -5.22 -9.51
C THR A 26 -9.50 -6.23 -8.80
N PRO A 27 -8.43 -5.79 -8.11
CA PRO A 27 -7.57 -6.70 -7.34
C PRO A 27 -8.20 -7.15 -6.02
N PHE A 28 -9.50 -6.93 -5.81
CA PHE A 28 -10.19 -7.30 -4.57
C PHE A 28 -10.16 -8.82 -4.28
N PRO A 29 -10.45 -9.73 -5.24
CA PRO A 29 -10.35 -11.17 -4.98
C PRO A 29 -8.94 -11.60 -4.58
N LEU A 30 -7.90 -11.02 -5.22
CA LEU A 30 -6.52 -11.25 -4.86
C LEU A 30 -6.22 -10.80 -3.42
N ALA A 31 -6.67 -9.60 -3.04
CA ALA A 31 -6.47 -9.09 -1.69
C ALA A 31 -7.19 -9.93 -0.62
N VAL A 32 -8.38 -10.46 -0.91
CA VAL A 32 -9.09 -11.42 -0.05
C VAL A 32 -8.29 -12.71 0.11
N ALA A 33 -7.78 -13.29 -0.99
CA ALA A 33 -6.97 -14.51 -0.92
C ALA A 33 -5.66 -14.30 -0.13
N LEU A 34 -5.05 -13.12 -0.19
CA LEU A 34 -3.87 -12.76 0.60
C LEU A 34 -4.19 -12.56 2.07
N ARG A 35 -5.35 -11.97 2.41
CA ARG A 35 -5.85 -11.89 3.78
C ARG A 35 -6.01 -13.30 4.37
N ASP A 36 -6.67 -14.20 3.66
CA ASP A 36 -6.93 -15.55 4.16
C ASP A 36 -5.63 -16.33 4.37
N TYR A 37 -4.66 -16.13 3.47
CA TYR A 37 -3.32 -16.68 3.65
C TYR A 37 -2.61 -16.08 4.87
N ALA A 38 -2.64 -14.76 5.06
CA ALA A 38 -2.04 -14.10 6.22
C ALA A 38 -2.62 -14.61 7.54
N ILE A 39 -3.95 -14.79 7.63
CA ILE A 39 -4.62 -15.40 8.78
C ILE A 39 -4.09 -16.82 9.03
N ALA A 40 -4.03 -17.65 7.98
CA ALA A 40 -3.55 -19.03 8.08
C ALA A 40 -2.09 -19.13 8.53
N ARG A 41 -1.30 -18.06 8.35
CA ARG A 41 0.10 -17.98 8.78
C ARG A 41 0.28 -17.30 10.15
N GLY A 42 -0.80 -16.92 10.82
CA GLY A 42 -0.78 -16.39 12.19
C GLY A 42 -0.67 -14.87 12.30
N LEU A 43 -0.89 -14.12 11.22
CA LEU A 43 -1.04 -12.67 11.28
C LEU A 43 -2.47 -12.29 11.68
N ALA A 44 -2.62 -11.30 12.54
CA ALA A 44 -3.92 -10.68 12.80
C ALA A 44 -4.27 -9.73 11.65
N ILE A 45 -5.56 -9.65 11.28
CA ILE A 45 -6.03 -8.74 10.23
C ILE A 45 -6.77 -7.58 10.87
N ASP A 46 -6.18 -6.40 10.78
CA ASP A 46 -6.77 -5.18 11.33
C ASP A 46 -7.75 -4.56 10.34
N LYS A 47 -7.45 -4.65 9.03
CA LYS A 47 -8.24 -3.99 8.00
C LYS A 47 -8.08 -4.62 6.62
N LEU A 48 -9.18 -4.67 5.86
CA LEU A 48 -9.17 -4.85 4.41
C LEU A 48 -10.10 -3.82 3.76
N GLU A 49 -9.53 -2.80 3.10
CA GLU A 49 -10.30 -1.66 2.60
C GLU A 49 -9.98 -1.27 1.16
N ARG A 50 -11.00 -0.78 0.45
CA ARG A 50 -10.84 -0.15 -0.86
C ARG A 50 -10.37 1.29 -0.70
N SER A 51 -9.56 1.78 -1.65
CA SER A 51 -9.25 3.19 -1.75
C SER A 51 -10.54 4.03 -1.83
N ARG A 52 -10.57 5.16 -1.11
CA ARG A 52 -11.68 6.14 -1.19
C ARG A 52 -11.64 6.95 -2.48
N VAL A 53 -10.54 6.90 -3.23
CA VAL A 53 -10.41 7.57 -4.52
C VAL A 53 -11.11 6.72 -5.58
N ARG A 54 -12.23 7.21 -6.14
CA ARG A 54 -13.11 6.47 -7.07
C ARG A 54 -12.38 5.88 -8.29
N VAL A 55 -11.33 6.54 -8.77
CA VAL A 55 -10.52 6.08 -9.92
C VAL A 55 -9.44 5.06 -9.53
N SER A 56 -9.15 4.90 -8.23
CA SER A 56 -8.12 3.98 -7.77
C SER A 56 -8.69 2.59 -7.52
N GLY A 57 -8.19 1.60 -8.26
CA GLY A 57 -8.45 0.19 -7.99
C GLY A 57 -7.67 -0.39 -6.80
N SER A 58 -7.03 0.43 -5.97
CA SER A 58 -6.19 -0.06 -4.87
C SER A 58 -6.99 -0.61 -3.70
N ILE A 59 -6.52 -1.71 -3.13
CA ILE A 59 -6.98 -2.34 -1.89
C ILE A 59 -5.84 -2.28 -0.88
N TYR A 60 -6.16 -1.98 0.37
CA TYR A 60 -5.22 -1.90 1.48
C TYR A 60 -5.54 -3.00 2.49
N LEU A 61 -4.52 -3.79 2.81
CA LEU A 61 -4.54 -4.85 3.79
C LEU A 61 -3.61 -4.44 4.94
N ALA A 62 -4.19 -4.20 6.12
CA ALA A 62 -3.46 -3.94 7.35
C ALA A 62 -3.44 -5.22 8.20
N MET A 63 -2.25 -5.56 8.68
CA MET A 63 -1.98 -6.81 9.39
C MET A 63 -1.07 -6.55 10.59
N THR A 64 -1.23 -7.29 11.67
CA THR A 64 -0.35 -7.21 12.84
C THR A 64 0.37 -8.54 13.03
N ASP A 65 1.70 -8.48 13.17
CA ASP A 65 2.53 -9.66 13.43
C ASP A 65 2.57 -10.04 14.92
N CYS A 66 3.17 -11.20 15.24
CA CYS A 66 3.28 -11.69 16.62
C CYS A 66 4.12 -10.79 17.54
N SER A 67 4.89 -9.85 16.98
CA SER A 67 5.66 -8.85 17.73
C SER A 67 4.85 -7.57 17.98
N GLY A 68 3.58 -7.53 17.56
CA GLY A 68 2.71 -6.36 17.67
C GLY A 68 2.98 -5.28 16.63
N ARG A 69 3.79 -5.55 15.59
CA ARG A 69 4.09 -4.57 14.54
C ARG A 69 3.00 -4.56 13.49
N CYS A 70 2.52 -3.37 13.14
CA CYS A 70 1.53 -3.17 12.07
C CYS A 70 2.22 -3.09 10.71
N TRP A 71 1.71 -3.88 9.77
CA TRP A 71 2.12 -3.96 8.37
C TRP A 71 1.00 -3.44 7.49
N ASN A 72 1.35 -2.71 6.43
CA ASN A 72 0.39 -2.20 5.45
C ASN A 72 0.81 -2.64 4.05
N MET A 73 0.00 -3.47 3.43
CA MET A 73 0.16 -3.93 2.06
C MET A 73 -0.86 -3.25 1.16
N ARG A 74 -0.40 -2.56 0.12
CA ARG A 74 -1.25 -2.12 -0.98
C ARG A 74 -1.25 -3.17 -2.08
N VAL A 75 -2.43 -3.61 -2.49
CA VAL A 75 -2.66 -4.43 -3.68
C VAL A 75 -3.36 -3.54 -4.72
N SER A 76 -2.77 -3.37 -5.90
CA SER A 76 -3.29 -2.44 -6.90
C SER A 76 -3.02 -2.91 -8.32
N ASN A 77 -3.76 -2.38 -9.28
CA ASN A 77 -3.51 -2.58 -10.71
C ASN A 77 -2.67 -1.45 -11.33
N HIS A 78 -2.18 -0.51 -10.52
CA HIS A 78 -1.35 0.60 -10.97
C HIS A 78 -0.28 0.98 -9.95
N ARG A 79 0.74 1.68 -10.43
CA ARG A 79 1.80 2.27 -9.58
C ARG A 79 1.25 3.44 -8.78
N ARG A 80 1.72 3.56 -7.54
CA ARG A 80 1.46 4.73 -6.69
C ARG A 80 2.15 5.96 -7.29
N PRO A 81 1.50 7.13 -7.28
CA PRO A 81 2.21 8.38 -7.47
C PRO A 81 3.25 8.59 -6.34
N ARG A 82 4.43 9.12 -6.65
CA ARG A 82 5.55 9.28 -5.69
C ARG A 82 5.31 10.30 -4.57
N ARG A 83 4.23 11.10 -4.62
CA ARG A 83 3.95 12.20 -3.68
C ARG A 83 2.47 12.26 -3.29
N THR A 84 1.94 11.14 -2.82
CA THR A 84 0.60 11.14 -2.21
C THR A 84 0.77 11.43 -0.72
N GLY A 85 0.09 12.42 -0.15
CA GLY A 85 0.10 12.74 1.28
C GLY A 85 -0.54 11.66 2.18
N HIS A 86 -0.37 10.40 1.81
CA HIS A 86 -0.85 9.22 2.50
C HIS A 86 0.37 8.45 3.06
N PRO A 87 0.19 7.65 4.12
CA PRO A 87 1.23 6.76 4.62
C PRO A 87 1.80 5.87 3.52
N THR A 88 3.11 5.66 3.54
CA THR A 88 3.79 4.72 2.63
C THR A 88 3.51 3.30 3.09
N PRO A 89 2.98 2.43 2.21
CA PRO A 89 2.79 1.04 2.57
C PRO A 89 4.15 0.36 2.72
N HIS A 90 4.23 -0.67 3.55
CA HIS A 90 5.42 -1.51 3.64
C HIS A 90 5.62 -2.29 2.35
N ILE A 91 4.51 -2.72 1.76
CA ILE A 91 4.49 -3.57 0.56
C ILE A 91 3.58 -2.94 -0.48
N ASP A 92 4.08 -2.85 -1.72
CA ASP A 92 3.30 -2.43 -2.88
C ASP A 92 3.26 -3.56 -3.92
N LEU A 93 2.17 -4.34 -3.91
CA LEU A 93 1.93 -5.41 -4.86
C LEU A 93 1.09 -4.91 -6.03
N ILE A 94 1.70 -4.86 -7.21
CA ILE A 94 1.06 -4.40 -8.43
C ILE A 94 0.67 -5.60 -9.29
N SER A 95 -0.62 -5.91 -9.33
CA SER A 95 -1.26 -6.92 -10.18
C SER A 95 -1.90 -6.24 -11.39
N LEU A 96 -1.19 -6.19 -12.52
CA LEU A 96 -1.60 -5.40 -13.69
C LEU A 96 -2.92 -5.88 -14.33
N ASP A 97 -3.19 -7.18 -14.24
CA ASP A 97 -4.43 -7.81 -14.70
C ASP A 97 -5.51 -7.90 -13.60
N GLY A 98 -5.14 -7.62 -12.34
CA GLY A 98 -6.02 -7.67 -11.17
C GLY A 98 -6.20 -9.07 -10.56
N VAL A 99 -5.59 -10.11 -11.12
CA VAL A 99 -5.78 -11.51 -10.67
C VAL A 99 -4.45 -12.20 -10.39
N ALA A 100 -3.42 -11.92 -11.18
CA ALA A 100 -2.09 -12.50 -11.00
C ALA A 100 -1.40 -11.94 -9.75
N GLY A 101 -0.42 -12.69 -9.24
CA GLY A 101 0.42 -12.25 -8.13
C GLY A 101 0.13 -12.90 -6.79
N ILE A 102 -0.75 -13.90 -6.73
CA ILE A 102 -1.01 -14.65 -5.50
C ILE A 102 0.26 -15.28 -4.93
N ALA A 103 1.07 -15.96 -5.77
CA ALA A 103 2.32 -16.58 -5.33
C ALA A 103 3.33 -15.54 -4.81
N VAL A 104 3.41 -14.38 -5.47
CA VAL A 104 4.28 -13.27 -5.07
C VAL A 104 3.83 -12.69 -3.73
N GLY A 105 2.52 -12.41 -3.57
CA GLY A 105 1.97 -11.89 -2.33
C GLY A 105 2.10 -12.86 -1.16
N ARG A 106 1.90 -14.17 -1.39
CA ARG A 106 2.15 -15.21 -0.37
C ARG A 106 3.59 -15.21 0.10
N ARG A 107 4.53 -15.21 -0.84
CA ARG A 107 5.96 -15.13 -0.50
C ARG A 107 6.29 -13.88 0.32
N LEU A 108 5.72 -12.73 -0.01
CA LEU A 108 5.93 -11.49 0.76
C LEU A 108 5.38 -11.60 2.20
N ILE A 109 4.25 -12.27 2.39
CA ILE A 109 3.70 -12.56 3.72
C ILE A 109 4.64 -13.50 4.49
N ASP A 110 5.15 -14.54 3.84
CA ASP A 110 6.12 -15.44 4.48
C ASP A 110 7.42 -14.70 4.84
N ASP A 111 7.89 -13.79 3.98
CA ASP A 111 9.06 -12.96 4.25
C ASP A 111 8.83 -12.01 5.45
N ILE A 112 7.61 -11.45 5.63
CA ILE A 112 7.26 -10.67 6.84
C ILE A 112 7.40 -11.54 8.08
N ILE A 113 6.80 -12.73 8.07
CA ILE A 113 6.75 -13.64 9.21
C ILE A 113 8.15 -14.14 9.57
N ALA A 114 8.99 -14.38 8.57
CA ALA A 114 10.39 -14.73 8.74
C ALA A 114 11.26 -13.56 9.22
N GLY A 115 10.73 -12.33 9.29
CA GLY A 115 11.49 -11.15 9.68
C GLY A 115 12.44 -10.62 8.60
N ASN A 116 12.27 -11.05 7.34
CA ASN A 116 13.13 -10.69 6.21
C ASN A 116 12.76 -9.35 5.56
N VAL A 117 11.61 -8.78 5.92
CA VAL A 117 11.16 -7.49 5.41
C VAL A 117 11.52 -6.39 6.42
N PRO A 118 12.19 -5.30 6.00
CA PRO A 118 12.41 -4.14 6.87
C PRO A 118 11.08 -3.52 7.30
N TRP A 119 10.95 -3.28 8.61
CA TRP A 119 9.78 -2.62 9.18
C TRP A 119 10.06 -1.12 9.39
N PHE A 120 9.04 -0.27 9.21
CA PHE A 120 9.09 1.15 9.54
C PHE A 120 7.71 1.65 9.97
N ASP A 121 7.65 2.71 10.78
CA ASP A 121 6.37 3.32 11.14
C ASP A 121 5.74 4.03 9.92
N PRO A 122 4.58 3.58 9.40
CA PRO A 122 3.96 4.20 8.24
C PRO A 122 3.45 5.63 8.54
N ASP A 123 3.07 5.95 9.77
CA ASP A 123 2.58 7.29 10.11
C ASP A 123 3.70 8.33 10.13
N ALA A 124 4.92 7.91 10.49
CA ALA A 124 6.13 8.74 10.38
C ALA A 124 6.47 9.13 8.93
N THR A 125 5.89 8.46 7.92
CA THR A 125 6.12 8.77 6.50
C THR A 125 5.20 9.87 5.96
N VAL A 126 4.11 10.21 6.67
CA VAL A 126 3.16 11.23 6.25
C VAL A 126 3.84 12.59 6.29
N ARG A 127 4.12 13.17 5.11
CA ARG A 127 4.64 14.54 5.06
C ARG A 127 3.56 15.51 5.55
N PRO A 128 3.86 16.39 6.53
CA PRO A 128 3.01 17.53 6.79
C PRO A 128 2.86 18.30 5.50
N LEU A 129 1.62 18.51 5.03
CA LEU A 129 1.37 19.46 3.96
C LEU A 129 1.99 20.79 4.42
N PRO A 130 2.82 21.47 3.59
CA PRO A 130 3.31 22.78 3.95
C PRO A 130 2.06 23.62 4.27
N ARG A 131 1.96 24.11 5.52
CA ARG A 131 0.89 25.03 5.90
C ARG A 131 1.03 26.20 4.94
N THR A 132 0.18 26.26 3.91
CA THR A 132 0.08 27.44 3.08
C THR A 132 -0.19 28.56 4.06
N ARG A 133 0.79 29.46 4.25
CA ARG A 133 0.60 30.69 5.01
C ARG A 133 -0.64 31.31 4.39
N ARG A 134 -1.78 31.29 5.10
CA ARG A 134 -2.94 32.09 4.72
C ARG A 134 -2.38 33.50 4.61
N ASN A 135 -2.31 34.02 3.38
CA ASN A 135 -2.00 35.42 3.15
C ASN A 135 -3.09 36.21 3.88
N SER A 136 -2.79 36.65 5.09
CA SER A 136 -3.53 37.68 5.82
C SER A 136 -3.25 38.99 5.11
N ARG A 137 -3.83 39.19 3.94
CA ARG A 137 -3.85 40.47 3.25
C ARG A 137 -5.26 40.75 2.74
N ILE A 138 -5.72 41.93 3.16
CA ILE A 138 -6.81 42.74 2.61
C ILE A 138 -8.19 42.46 3.24
N ARG A 139 -8.45 43.15 4.36
CA ARG A 139 -9.56 44.11 4.39
C ARG A 139 -9.02 45.45 4.89
N ARG A 140 -8.69 46.34 3.94
CA ARG A 140 -8.63 47.78 4.20
C ARG A 140 -10.07 48.25 4.44
N ARG A 141 -10.30 48.95 5.54
CA ARG A 141 -11.30 50.02 5.64
C ARG A 141 -10.60 51.20 6.28
#